data_AF-A0A1B2E220-F1
#
_entry.id   AF-A0A1B2E220-F1
#
_cell.length_a   1.000
_cell.length_b   1.000
_cell.length_c   1.000
_cell.angle_alpha   90.00
_cell.angle_beta   90.00
_cell.angle_gamma   90.00
#
_symmetry.space_group_name_H-M   'P 1'
#
loop_
_entity.id
_entity.type
_entity.pdbx_description
1 polymer ?
#
loop_
_entity_poly.entity_id
_entity_poly.type
_entity_poly.pdbx_seq_one_letter_code
_entity_poly.pdbx_strand_id
1 'polypeptide(L)'
;MLRGLYTAASGMMTQEQRHNTVTQNIANLNTTGYKAVNSVQRSFPEVLVSMIGGNDPSQTSRKLGKFNTGVYAEESISLYTEGALRETGKSTDFALVSSFSVENPATGENVAFDASGRYVDENGDVIYRPEGFFTVRNENGDIRYTRNGSFRVSPDGSLLSEAGYQVLDNNNTPIVLTGSARNFTVDEQGQIIDADGNGTGTYLGISIVSEPHGLIREGNGVFRMNDPDGEVRFMTAADNGEIRQGFIEGSNVDPTQSMVELNAALRAYETNQRIVQYYDKTLEKAVNEIGRV
;
A
#
# COMPACT_ATOMS: atom_id res chain seq x y z
N MET A 1 18.93 7.02 -32.68
CA MET A 1 18.58 8.26 -31.96
C MET A 1 17.19 8.21 -31.35
N LEU A 2 16.12 7.91 -32.10
CA LEU A 2 14.73 7.82 -31.57
C LEU A 2 14.56 6.92 -30.33
N ARG A 3 15.20 5.75 -30.27
CA ARG A 3 15.11 4.83 -29.11
C ARG A 3 15.70 5.41 -27.81
N GLY A 4 16.74 6.24 -27.90
CA GLY A 4 17.34 6.90 -26.74
C GLY A 4 16.40 7.96 -26.16
N LEU A 5 15.66 8.67 -27.02
CA LEU A 5 14.63 9.62 -26.62
C LEU A 5 13.46 8.90 -25.91
N TYR A 6 13.01 7.75 -26.41
CA TYR A 6 11.98 6.94 -25.74
C TYR A 6 12.43 6.41 -24.37
N THR A 7 13.70 5.99 -24.25
CA THR A 7 14.26 5.54 -22.97
C THR A 7 14.32 6.70 -21.96
N ALA A 8 14.76 7.89 -22.41
CA ALA A 8 14.78 9.08 -21.57
C ALA A 8 13.37 9.55 -21.18
N ALA A 9 12.42 9.53 -22.12
CA ALA A 9 11.03 9.92 -21.88
C ALA A 9 10.31 8.97 -20.91
N SER A 10 10.44 7.65 -21.10
CA SER A 10 9.89 6.65 -20.18
C SER A 10 10.53 6.73 -18.79
N GLY A 11 11.83 7.00 -18.73
CA GLY A 11 12.54 7.33 -17.48
C GLY A 11 11.98 8.58 -16.80
N MET A 12 11.73 9.68 -17.52
CA MET A 12 11.13 10.89 -16.96
C MET A 12 9.73 10.63 -16.39
N MET A 13 8.85 9.98 -17.16
CA MET A 13 7.50 9.63 -16.70
C MET A 13 7.53 8.75 -15.44
N THR A 14 8.43 7.77 -15.40
CA THR A 14 8.62 6.91 -14.22
C THR A 14 9.07 7.72 -12.99
N GLN A 15 10.00 8.66 -13.16
CA GLN A 15 10.45 9.51 -12.04
C GLN A 15 9.38 10.53 -11.61
N GLU A 16 8.56 11.03 -12.54
CA GLU A 16 7.41 11.87 -12.22
C GLU A 16 6.40 11.10 -11.37
N GLN A 17 6.07 9.87 -11.75
CA GLN A 17 5.17 9.02 -10.97
C GLN A 17 5.74 8.69 -9.59
N ARG A 18 7.05 8.43 -9.49
CA ARG A 18 7.73 8.26 -8.20
C ARG A 18 7.64 9.54 -7.36
N HIS A 19 7.90 10.69 -7.94
CA HIS A 19 7.80 11.99 -7.27
C HIS A 19 6.38 12.25 -6.75
N ASN A 20 5.35 11.98 -7.56
CA ASN A 20 3.95 12.10 -7.17
C ASN A 20 3.60 11.15 -6.02
N THR A 21 4.09 9.91 -6.06
CA THR A 21 3.87 8.91 -5.01
C THR A 21 4.48 9.36 -3.67
N VAL A 22 5.73 9.81 -3.69
CA VAL A 22 6.42 10.31 -2.49
C VAL A 22 5.75 11.57 -1.95
N THR A 23 5.32 12.48 -2.84
CA THR A 23 4.56 13.68 -2.45
C THR A 23 3.25 13.32 -1.78
N GLN A 24 2.54 12.31 -2.31
CA GLN A 24 1.32 11.79 -1.70
C GLN A 24 1.59 11.20 -0.32
N ASN A 25 2.66 10.43 -0.14
CA ASN A 25 3.05 9.90 1.17
C ASN A 25 3.31 11.02 2.18
N ILE A 26 4.07 12.05 1.80
CA ILE A 26 4.37 13.22 2.66
C ILE A 26 3.08 13.96 3.02
N ALA A 27 2.18 14.16 2.07
CA ALA A 27 0.91 14.86 2.30
C ALA A 27 0.01 14.12 3.31
N ASN A 28 0.09 12.78 3.38
CA ASN A 28 -0.69 11.96 4.30
C ASN A 28 0.10 11.48 5.53
N LEU A 29 1.23 12.11 5.84
CA LEU A 29 2.05 11.75 6.99
C LEU A 29 1.31 11.89 8.33
N ASN A 30 0.40 12.86 8.43
CA ASN A 30 -0.41 13.07 9.64
C ASN A 30 -1.78 12.37 9.57
N THR A 31 -2.05 11.61 8.50
CA THR A 31 -3.33 10.91 8.34
C THR A 31 -3.31 9.62 9.15
N THR A 32 -4.30 9.46 10.02
CA THR A 32 -4.49 8.26 10.83
C THR A 32 -4.69 7.02 9.97
N GLY A 33 -3.99 5.93 10.29
CA GLY A 33 -4.10 4.65 9.59
C GLY A 33 -3.65 4.68 8.12
N TYR A 34 -2.89 5.71 7.70
CA TYR A 34 -2.35 5.77 6.35
C TYR A 34 -1.20 4.79 6.16
N LYS A 35 -1.28 4.00 5.09
CA LYS A 35 -0.23 3.08 4.65
C LYS A 35 0.55 3.70 3.49
N ALA A 36 1.85 3.85 3.68
CA ALA A 36 2.79 4.39 2.70
C ALA A 36 2.73 3.59 1.42
N VAL A 37 2.82 4.27 0.29
CA VAL A 37 2.78 3.62 -1.01
C VAL A 37 4.16 3.66 -1.63
N ASN A 38 4.66 2.52 -2.08
CA ASN A 38 5.94 2.42 -2.79
C ASN A 38 5.70 2.19 -4.29
N SER A 39 6.41 2.96 -5.12
CA SER A 39 6.40 2.79 -6.57
C SER A 39 7.41 1.70 -6.97
N VAL A 40 6.90 0.57 -7.48
CA VAL A 40 7.75 -0.49 -8.02
C VAL A 40 8.08 -0.18 -9.47
N GLN A 41 9.37 -0.12 -9.78
CA GLN A 41 9.87 0.13 -11.14
C GLN A 41 10.26 -1.19 -11.79
N ARG A 42 9.82 -1.42 -13.02
CA ARG A 42 10.24 -2.56 -13.83
C ARG A 42 10.86 -2.07 -15.13
N SER A 43 11.93 -2.74 -15.57
CA SER A 43 12.45 -2.57 -16.92
C SER A 43 11.52 -3.26 -17.91
N PHE A 44 11.36 -2.69 -19.11
CA PHE A 44 10.70 -3.41 -20.19
C PHE A 44 11.38 -4.77 -20.43
N PRO A 45 10.63 -5.81 -20.84
CA PRO A 45 11.22 -7.08 -21.18
C PRO A 45 12.35 -6.93 -22.20
N GLU A 46 13.46 -7.61 -21.94
CA GLU A 46 14.63 -7.60 -22.80
C GLU A 46 14.28 -8.09 -24.20
N VAL A 47 14.58 -7.29 -25.21
CA VAL A 47 14.49 -7.74 -26.60
C VAL A 47 15.83 -8.33 -27.04
N LEU A 48 15.77 -9.48 -27.70
CA LEU A 48 16.95 -10.15 -28.22
C LEU A 48 17.35 -9.52 -29.55
N VAL A 49 18.55 -8.96 -29.62
CA VAL A 49 19.07 -8.32 -30.84
C VAL A 49 19.89 -9.35 -31.60
N SER A 50 19.59 -9.51 -32.88
CA SER A 50 20.33 -10.38 -33.77
C SER A 50 20.83 -9.61 -34.99
N MET A 51 22.07 -9.88 -35.38
CA MET A 51 22.65 -9.29 -36.60
C MET A 51 22.17 -10.08 -37.81
N ILE A 52 21.54 -9.41 -38.77
CA ILE A 52 21.19 -9.98 -40.07
C ILE A 52 22.21 -9.44 -41.08
N GLY A 53 22.96 -10.32 -41.75
CA GLY A 53 23.89 -9.95 -42.83
C GLY A 53 25.38 -9.87 -42.47
N GLY A 54 25.89 -10.74 -41.58
CA GLY A 54 27.33 -10.89 -41.36
C GLY A 54 28.03 -11.60 -42.53
N ASN A 55 29.30 -11.23 -42.82
CA ASN A 55 30.14 -11.80 -43.90
C ASN A 55 30.58 -13.28 -43.69
N ASP A 56 29.92 -14.03 -42.80
CA ASP A 56 30.24 -15.44 -42.51
C ASP A 56 29.10 -16.33 -43.04
N PRO A 57 29.34 -17.15 -44.09
CA PRO A 57 28.30 -17.98 -44.72
C PRO A 57 27.83 -19.15 -43.84
N SER A 58 28.40 -19.36 -42.64
CA SER A 58 28.02 -20.45 -41.73
C SER A 58 27.11 -20.03 -40.55
N GLN A 59 26.91 -18.73 -40.30
CA GLN A 59 26.06 -18.23 -39.22
C GLN A 59 25.12 -17.12 -39.69
N THR A 60 23.91 -17.51 -40.11
CA THR A 60 22.86 -16.62 -40.62
C THR A 60 22.33 -15.60 -39.60
N SER A 61 22.69 -15.73 -38.32
CA SER A 61 22.29 -14.79 -37.27
C SER A 61 23.26 -14.84 -36.08
N ARG A 62 24.08 -13.79 -35.93
CA ARG A 62 24.91 -13.63 -34.72
C ARG A 62 24.07 -12.95 -33.64
N LYS A 63 23.81 -13.67 -32.54
CA LYS A 63 23.14 -13.12 -31.36
C LYS A 63 24.06 -12.03 -30.76
N LEU A 64 23.61 -10.78 -30.78
CA LEU A 64 24.37 -9.61 -30.31
C LEU A 64 24.19 -9.37 -28.80
N GLY A 65 23.24 -10.06 -28.18
CA GLY A 65 22.91 -9.94 -26.76
C GLY A 65 21.48 -9.46 -26.55
N LYS A 66 21.21 -9.03 -25.32
CA LYS A 66 19.91 -8.54 -24.87
C LYS A 66 20.00 -7.04 -24.62
N PHE A 67 18.94 -6.31 -24.93
CA PHE A 67 18.84 -4.88 -24.68
C PHE A 67 17.48 -4.55 -24.04
N ASN A 68 17.49 -3.63 -23.08
CA ASN A 68 16.29 -3.07 -22.46
C ASN A 68 15.78 -1.87 -23.27
N THR A 69 14.46 -1.77 -23.46
CA THR A 69 13.82 -0.72 -24.26
C THR A 69 13.33 0.48 -23.43
N GLY A 70 13.49 0.44 -22.11
CA GLY A 70 13.12 1.51 -21.18
C GLY A 70 12.79 0.99 -19.78
N VAL A 71 12.16 1.84 -19.00
CA VAL A 71 11.61 1.52 -17.67
C VAL A 71 10.17 2.04 -17.57
N TYR A 72 9.34 1.38 -16.77
CA TYR A 72 8.00 1.84 -16.45
C TYR A 72 7.70 1.60 -14.96
N ALA A 73 6.90 2.47 -14.35
CA ALA A 73 6.36 2.28 -13.00
C ALA A 73 5.05 1.50 -13.10
N GLU A 74 5.09 0.21 -12.79
CA GLU A 74 3.98 -0.72 -13.01
C GLU A 74 2.78 -0.38 -12.15
N GLU A 75 2.98 -0.39 -10.82
CA GLU A 75 1.92 -0.12 -9.86
C GLU A 75 2.52 0.33 -8.52
N SER A 76 1.74 1.10 -7.79
CA SER A 76 2.10 1.63 -6.48
C SER A 76 1.50 0.74 -5.41
N ILE A 77 2.33 0.00 -4.67
CA ILE A 77 1.87 -1.01 -3.69
C ILE A 77 1.88 -0.37 -2.30
N SER A 78 0.79 -0.56 -1.54
CA SER A 78 0.72 -0.13 -0.14
C SER A 78 1.62 -1.00 0.73
N LEU A 79 2.42 -0.38 1.58
CA LEU A 79 3.24 -1.02 2.58
C LEU A 79 2.43 -1.12 3.88
N TYR A 80 2.12 -2.34 4.30
CA TYR A 80 1.15 -2.56 5.35
C TYR A 80 1.72 -2.49 6.77
N THR A 81 3.03 -2.32 6.93
CA THR A 81 3.70 -2.17 8.24
C THR A 81 3.00 -1.21 9.21
N GLU A 82 3.00 -1.57 10.50
CA GLU A 82 2.33 -0.80 11.55
C GLU A 82 3.02 0.55 11.78
N GLY A 83 2.21 1.60 11.88
CA GLY A 83 2.68 2.95 12.23
C GLY A 83 2.88 3.13 13.73
N ALA A 84 3.46 4.28 14.12
CA ALA A 84 3.58 4.63 15.53
C ALA A 84 2.21 4.89 16.16
N LEU A 85 1.98 4.33 17.34
CA LEU A 85 0.76 4.58 18.11
C LEU A 85 0.82 5.96 18.76
N ARG A 86 -0.27 6.73 18.62
CA ARG A 86 -0.41 8.03 19.26
C ARG A 86 -1.60 8.03 20.22
N GLU A 87 -1.36 8.41 21.47
CA GLU A 87 -2.43 8.58 22.45
C GLU A 87 -3.24 9.84 22.14
N THR A 88 -4.57 9.70 22.13
CA THR A 88 -5.52 10.80 21.94
C THR A 88 -6.39 11.04 23.16
N GLY A 89 -6.55 10.03 24.02
CA GLY A 89 -7.40 10.07 25.22
C GLY A 89 -8.90 10.10 24.92
N LYS A 90 -9.32 9.91 23.66
CA LYS A 90 -10.73 9.83 23.27
C LYS A 90 -11.21 8.39 23.32
N SER A 91 -12.36 8.14 23.96
CA SER A 91 -12.95 6.80 24.03
C SER A 91 -13.41 6.25 22.66
N THR A 92 -13.58 7.10 21.66
CA THR A 92 -14.01 6.71 20.30
C THR A 92 -12.85 6.43 19.35
N ASP A 93 -11.62 6.60 19.83
CA ASP A 93 -10.41 6.35 19.06
C ASP A 93 -9.87 4.97 19.41
N PHE A 94 -9.65 4.13 18.40
CA PHE A 94 -9.09 2.80 18.56
C PHE A 94 -7.82 2.64 17.73
N ALA A 95 -6.83 1.97 18.30
CA ALA A 95 -5.71 1.46 17.55
C ALA A 95 -5.75 -0.07 17.56
N LEU A 96 -5.49 -0.66 16.41
CA LEU A 96 -5.37 -2.10 16.29
C LEU A 96 -3.89 -2.46 16.25
N VAL A 97 -3.45 -3.21 17.25
CA VAL A 97 -2.11 -3.80 17.31
C VAL A 97 -2.23 -5.26 16.91
N SER A 98 -1.69 -5.59 15.74
CA SER A 98 -1.86 -6.89 15.10
C SER A 98 -0.54 -7.62 15.01
N SER A 99 -0.20 -8.39 16.03
CA SER A 99 0.97 -9.28 16.00
C SER A 99 0.59 -10.68 15.51
N PHE A 100 -0.04 -10.76 14.33
CA PHE A 100 -0.41 -12.06 13.77
C PHE A 100 0.85 -12.82 13.33
N SER A 101 1.15 -13.90 14.04
CA SER A 101 2.13 -14.89 13.62
C SER A 101 1.48 -15.84 12.63
N VAL A 102 2.06 -15.98 11.44
CA VAL A 102 1.74 -17.11 10.56
C VAL A 102 2.66 -18.25 10.95
N GLU A 103 2.08 -19.43 11.12
CA GLU A 103 2.83 -20.68 11.31
C GLU A 103 3.02 -21.32 9.93
N ASN A 104 4.23 -21.76 9.61
CA ASN A 104 4.48 -22.42 8.34
C ASN A 104 3.86 -23.84 8.37
N PRO A 105 2.93 -24.19 7.46
CA PRO A 105 2.28 -25.51 7.45
C PRO A 105 3.25 -26.67 7.17
N ALA A 106 4.47 -26.42 6.71
CA ALA A 106 5.49 -27.44 6.46
C ALA A 106 6.43 -27.71 7.66
N THR A 107 6.66 -26.72 8.54
CA THR A 107 7.65 -26.82 9.63
C THR A 107 7.08 -26.61 11.03
N GLY A 108 5.86 -26.09 11.17
CA GLY A 108 5.24 -25.78 12.47
C GLY A 108 5.97 -24.68 13.25
N GLU A 109 6.85 -23.93 12.58
CA GLU A 109 7.59 -22.81 13.16
C GLU A 109 6.97 -21.48 12.71
N ASN A 110 7.02 -20.49 13.60
CA ASN A 110 6.59 -19.13 13.30
C ASN A 110 7.44 -18.54 12.18
N VAL A 111 6.77 -18.04 11.15
CA VAL A 111 7.43 -17.48 9.98
C VAL A 111 8.04 -16.11 10.32
N ALA A 112 9.35 -15.97 10.16
CA ALA A 112 10.03 -14.68 10.30
C ALA A 112 9.87 -13.87 9.00
N PHE A 113 8.94 -12.91 9.01
CA PHE A 113 8.74 -12.01 7.88
C PHE A 113 9.93 -11.06 7.69
N ASP A 114 10.28 -10.77 6.44
CA ASP A 114 11.22 -9.71 6.10
C ASP A 114 10.64 -8.31 6.43
N ALA A 115 11.46 -7.26 6.32
CA ALA A 115 11.04 -5.88 6.59
C ALA A 115 9.90 -5.37 5.67
N SER A 116 9.57 -6.11 4.60
CA SER A 116 8.44 -5.84 3.71
C SER A 116 7.19 -6.67 4.05
N GLY A 117 7.23 -7.49 5.11
CA GLY A 117 6.11 -8.35 5.52
C GLY A 117 5.98 -9.62 4.69
N ARG A 118 7.04 -10.02 3.99
CA ARG A 118 7.05 -11.16 3.08
C ARG A 118 7.95 -12.28 3.60
N TYR A 119 7.52 -13.51 3.42
CA TYR A 119 8.34 -14.71 3.54
C TYR A 119 8.25 -15.50 2.25
N VAL A 120 9.37 -16.04 1.80
CA VAL A 120 9.42 -16.93 0.64
C VAL A 120 9.89 -18.28 1.15
N ASP A 121 9.08 -19.32 0.97
CA ASP A 121 9.45 -20.67 1.39
C ASP A 121 10.51 -21.29 0.47
N GLU A 122 10.98 -22.50 0.81
CA GLU A 122 11.94 -23.24 -0.01
C GLU A 122 11.39 -23.68 -1.39
N ASN A 123 10.06 -23.69 -1.57
CA ASN A 123 9.36 -23.99 -2.83
C ASN A 123 9.10 -22.74 -3.70
N GLY A 124 9.43 -21.54 -3.19
CA GLY A 124 9.20 -20.27 -3.87
C GLY A 124 7.81 -19.67 -3.63
N ASP A 125 7.02 -20.25 -2.73
CA ASP A 125 5.70 -19.72 -2.36
C ASP A 125 5.86 -18.54 -1.41
N VAL A 126 5.15 -17.46 -1.74
CA VAL A 126 5.25 -16.20 -1.01
C VAL A 126 4.11 -16.11 0.00
N ILE A 127 4.46 -16.11 1.28
CA ILE A 127 3.53 -15.91 2.40
C ILE A 127 3.65 -14.46 2.85
N TYR A 128 2.52 -13.77 2.97
CA TYR A 128 2.46 -12.41 3.46
C TYR A 128 1.99 -12.36 4.90
N ARG A 129 2.41 -11.31 5.61
CA ARG A 129 1.93 -11.05 6.96
C ARG A 129 0.44 -10.65 6.88
N PRO A 130 -0.47 -11.39 7.54
CA PRO A 130 -1.86 -11.01 7.59
C PRO A 130 -2.00 -9.74 8.40
N GLU A 131 -3.00 -8.93 8.05
CA GLU A 131 -3.29 -7.69 8.75
C GLU A 131 -4.76 -7.54 9.08
N GLY A 132 -4.99 -6.90 10.22
CA GLY A 132 -6.33 -6.65 10.71
C GLY A 132 -6.79 -5.28 10.25
N PHE A 133 -8.06 -5.19 9.88
CA PHE A 133 -8.71 -3.96 9.48
C PHE A 133 -10.06 -3.86 10.19
N PHE A 134 -10.48 -2.63 10.49
CA PHE A 134 -11.84 -2.37 10.89
C PHE A 134 -12.77 -2.51 9.69
N THR A 135 -13.86 -3.23 9.89
CA THR A 135 -14.87 -3.47 8.88
C THR A 135 -15.91 -2.37 8.94
N VAL A 136 -16.02 -1.62 7.84
CA VAL A 136 -16.96 -0.50 7.71
C VAL A 136 -17.88 -0.70 6.51
N ARG A 137 -19.07 -0.11 6.57
CA ARG A 137 -20.07 -0.16 5.51
C ARG A 137 -20.30 1.21 4.90
N ASN A 138 -20.35 1.26 3.58
CA ASN A 138 -20.74 2.46 2.83
C ASN A 138 -22.25 2.67 2.80
N GLU A 139 -22.69 3.87 2.45
CA GLU A 139 -24.10 4.23 2.23
C GLU A 139 -24.77 3.29 1.21
N ASN A 140 -24.00 2.76 0.25
CA ASN A 140 -24.45 1.79 -0.75
C ASN A 140 -24.66 0.37 -0.19
N GLY A 141 -24.27 0.10 1.06
CA GLY A 141 -24.35 -1.23 1.68
C GLY A 141 -23.10 -2.10 1.52
N ASP A 142 -22.13 -1.68 0.70
CA ASP A 142 -20.90 -2.44 0.47
C ASP A 142 -19.97 -2.42 1.70
N ILE A 143 -19.30 -3.56 1.94
CA ILE A 143 -18.26 -3.68 2.97
C ILE A 143 -16.94 -3.08 2.45
N ARG A 144 -16.26 -2.34 3.32
CA ARG A 144 -14.94 -1.74 3.13
C ARG A 144 -14.10 -1.98 4.38
N TYR A 145 -12.79 -1.86 4.21
CA TYR A 145 -11.83 -2.10 5.27
C TYR A 145 -11.05 -0.81 5.54
N THR A 146 -10.79 -0.50 6.81
CA THR A 146 -9.99 0.67 7.17
C THR A 146 -9.07 0.38 8.35
N ARG A 147 -7.89 0.99 8.35
CA ARG A 147 -6.99 1.06 9.51
C ARG A 147 -7.21 2.31 10.35
N ASN A 148 -8.04 3.25 9.87
CA ASN A 148 -8.31 4.47 10.60
C ASN A 148 -9.32 4.15 11.71
N GLY A 149 -8.84 4.15 12.95
CA GLY A 149 -9.69 3.94 14.12
C GLY A 149 -10.22 5.21 14.78
N SER A 150 -10.15 6.38 14.10
CA SER A 150 -10.83 7.59 14.56
C SER A 150 -12.32 7.54 14.19
N PHE A 151 -13.15 7.12 15.15
CA PHE A 151 -14.61 7.09 14.97
C PHE A 151 -15.30 8.20 15.74
N ARG A 152 -16.54 8.48 15.34
CA ARG A 152 -17.45 9.42 15.98
C ARG A 152 -18.80 8.75 16.18
N VAL A 153 -19.45 9.06 17.29
CA VAL A 153 -20.80 8.57 17.56
C VAL A 153 -21.81 9.56 16.97
N SER A 154 -22.71 9.07 16.11
CA SER A 154 -23.84 9.84 15.57
C SER A 154 -24.88 10.12 16.68
N PRO A 155 -25.73 11.17 16.56
CA PRO A 155 -26.88 11.34 17.46
C PRO A 155 -27.80 10.12 17.57
N ASP A 156 -27.84 9.29 16.52
CA ASP A 156 -28.61 8.04 16.46
C ASP A 156 -27.93 6.86 17.20
N GLY A 157 -26.75 7.07 17.78
CA GLY A 157 -25.98 6.05 18.49
C GLY A 157 -25.05 5.21 17.61
N SER A 158 -25.11 5.33 16.28
CA SER A 158 -24.24 4.58 15.37
C SER A 158 -22.78 5.07 15.41
N LEU A 159 -21.83 4.13 15.38
CA LEU A 159 -20.41 4.45 15.18
C LEU A 159 -20.11 4.72 13.71
N LEU A 160 -19.62 5.92 13.43
CA LEU A 160 -19.25 6.37 12.10
C LEU A 160 -17.76 6.68 12.03
N SER A 161 -17.10 6.30 10.95
CA SER A 161 -15.76 6.81 10.61
C SER A 161 -15.81 8.31 10.26
N GLU A 162 -14.65 8.96 10.19
CA GLU A 162 -14.54 10.36 9.75
C GLU A 162 -15.16 10.61 8.37
N ALA A 163 -15.19 9.59 7.50
CA ALA A 163 -15.78 9.66 6.17
C ALA A 163 -17.27 9.28 6.12
N GLY A 164 -17.91 9.03 7.28
CA GLY A 164 -19.34 8.69 7.35
C GLY A 164 -19.67 7.20 7.21
N TYR A 165 -18.67 6.33 7.05
CA TYR A 165 -18.89 4.88 6.98
C TYR A 165 -19.32 4.31 8.34
N GLN A 166 -20.30 3.41 8.36
CA GLN A 166 -20.79 2.75 9.57
C GLN A 166 -19.85 1.62 9.97
N VAL A 167 -19.42 1.56 11.23
CA VAL A 167 -18.61 0.45 11.74
C VAL A 167 -19.49 -0.76 11.99
N LEU A 168 -19.07 -1.93 11.50
CA LEU A 168 -19.79 -3.19 11.67
C LEU A 168 -19.24 -4.01 12.84
N ASP A 169 -20.05 -4.93 13.33
CA ASP A 169 -19.63 -5.99 14.24
C ASP A 169 -19.15 -7.25 13.49
N ASN A 170 -18.80 -8.30 14.23
CA ASN A 170 -18.38 -9.61 13.68
C ASN A 170 -19.49 -10.33 12.87
N ASN A 171 -20.74 -9.87 12.93
CA ASN A 171 -21.89 -10.40 12.19
C ASN A 171 -22.27 -9.52 10.99
N ASN A 172 -21.44 -8.53 10.63
CA ASN A 172 -21.75 -7.53 9.60
C ASN A 172 -22.98 -6.65 9.91
N THR A 173 -23.35 -6.51 11.18
CA THR A 173 -24.40 -5.59 11.62
C THR A 173 -23.81 -4.27 12.12
N PRO A 174 -24.38 -3.10 11.73
CA PRO A 174 -23.88 -1.81 12.21
C PRO A 174 -23.97 -1.72 13.73
N ILE A 175 -22.89 -1.24 14.35
CA ILE A 175 -22.83 -1.06 15.80
C ILE A 175 -23.64 0.20 16.16
N VAL A 176 -24.71 0.01 16.92
CA VAL A 176 -25.54 1.09 17.48
C VAL A 176 -25.42 1.07 18.99
N LEU A 177 -24.82 2.11 19.55
CA LEU A 177 -24.73 2.35 20.99
C LEU A 177 -26.05 2.95 21.46
N THR A 178 -26.89 2.16 22.14
CA THR A 178 -28.17 2.63 22.72
C THR A 178 -28.01 2.94 24.20
N GLY A 179 -28.42 4.14 24.66
CA GLY A 179 -28.50 4.51 26.09
C GLY A 179 -27.33 5.34 26.66
N SER A 180 -27.05 5.20 27.97
CA SER A 180 -25.96 5.87 28.74
C SER A 180 -24.54 5.56 28.24
N ALA A 181 -24.42 4.81 27.15
CA ALA A 181 -23.23 4.37 26.43
C ALA A 181 -22.39 5.50 25.76
N ARG A 182 -22.47 6.74 26.26
CA ARG A 182 -21.48 7.78 25.91
C ARG A 182 -20.12 7.52 26.55
N ASN A 183 -20.10 6.81 27.68
CA ASN A 183 -18.90 6.36 28.36
C ASN A 183 -18.77 4.84 28.20
N PHE A 184 -18.49 4.39 26.98
CA PHE A 184 -18.22 2.98 26.69
C PHE A 184 -16.72 2.71 26.75
N THR A 185 -16.36 1.53 27.25
CA THR A 185 -15.00 1.01 27.21
C THR A 185 -14.94 -0.17 26.27
N VAL A 186 -13.82 -0.36 25.59
CA VAL A 186 -13.63 -1.52 24.70
C VAL A 186 -12.51 -2.37 25.28
N ASP A 187 -12.75 -3.67 25.41
CA ASP A 187 -11.70 -4.59 25.87
C ASP A 187 -10.66 -4.86 24.78
N GLU A 188 -9.59 -5.56 25.14
CA GLU A 188 -8.50 -5.92 24.24
C GLU A 188 -8.97 -6.80 23.06
N GLN A 189 -10.09 -7.52 23.23
CA GLN A 189 -10.71 -8.40 22.24
C GLN A 189 -11.73 -7.67 21.35
N GLY A 190 -11.98 -6.39 21.60
CA GLY A 190 -12.92 -5.56 20.86
C GLY A 190 -14.37 -5.65 21.31
N GLN A 191 -14.66 -6.25 22.46
CA GLN A 191 -15.99 -6.22 23.03
C GLN A 191 -16.29 -4.84 23.63
N ILE A 192 -17.47 -4.33 23.33
CA ILE A 192 -17.97 -3.08 23.90
C ILE A 192 -18.56 -3.36 25.28
N ILE A 193 -18.00 -2.71 26.30
CA ILE A 193 -18.42 -2.75 27.69
C ILE A 193 -19.07 -1.40 28.02
N ASP A 194 -20.29 -1.44 28.55
CA ASP A 194 -21.00 -0.23 28.97
C ASP A 194 -20.41 0.33 30.28
N ALA A 195 -20.76 1.57 30.64
CA ALA A 195 -20.26 2.27 31.83
C ALA A 195 -20.50 1.50 33.15
N ASP A 196 -21.49 0.60 33.18
CA ASP A 196 -21.84 -0.25 34.32
C ASP A 196 -20.99 -1.53 34.43
N GLY A 197 -20.01 -1.72 33.53
CA GLY A 197 -19.15 -2.91 33.50
C GLY A 197 -19.82 -4.15 32.90
N ASN A 198 -21.03 -4.01 32.36
CA ASN A 198 -21.74 -5.09 31.67
C ASN A 198 -21.32 -5.14 30.19
N GLY A 199 -20.87 -6.30 29.74
CA GLY A 199 -20.59 -6.55 28.34
C GLY A 199 -21.87 -6.52 27.50
N THR A 200 -21.91 -5.69 26.45
CA THR A 200 -23.07 -5.61 25.56
C THR A 200 -23.18 -6.81 24.60
N GLY A 201 -22.20 -7.70 24.58
CA GLY A 201 -22.13 -8.84 23.65
C GLY A 201 -21.82 -8.43 22.20
N THR A 202 -21.60 -7.14 21.95
CA THR A 202 -21.23 -6.59 20.65
C THR A 202 -19.72 -6.44 20.57
N TYR A 203 -19.12 -6.98 19.51
CA TYR A 203 -17.69 -6.88 19.22
C TYR A 203 -17.46 -5.95 18.04
N LEU A 204 -16.36 -5.20 18.03
CA LEU A 204 -15.90 -4.49 16.84
C LEU A 204 -15.52 -5.51 15.76
N GLY A 205 -16.14 -5.38 14.59
CA GLY A 205 -15.83 -6.19 13.43
C GLY A 205 -14.42 -5.90 12.94
N ILE A 206 -13.48 -6.76 13.33
CA ILE A 206 -12.11 -6.75 12.81
C ILE A 206 -12.00 -7.89 11.82
N SER A 207 -11.69 -7.54 10.58
CA SER A 207 -11.40 -8.49 9.52
C SER A 207 -9.90 -8.64 9.36
N ILE A 208 -9.40 -9.87 9.52
CA ILE A 208 -8.04 -10.27 9.18
C ILE A 208 -8.02 -10.60 7.69
N VAL A 209 -7.14 -9.92 6.96
CA VAL A 209 -6.90 -10.13 5.53
C VAL A 209 -5.55 -10.84 5.38
N SER A 210 -5.58 -12.08 4.87
CA SER A 210 -4.36 -12.88 4.65
C SER A 210 -3.45 -12.31 3.56
N GLU A 211 -4.03 -11.66 2.55
CA GLU A 211 -3.32 -11.06 1.42
C GLU A 211 -3.62 -9.56 1.31
N PRO A 212 -2.94 -8.69 2.09
CA PRO A 212 -3.22 -7.26 2.09
C PRO A 212 -2.95 -6.58 0.75
N HIS A 213 -2.06 -7.10 -0.09
CA HIS A 213 -1.71 -6.49 -1.38
C HIS A 213 -2.84 -6.55 -2.42
N GLY A 214 -3.84 -7.42 -2.23
CA GLY A 214 -5.05 -7.48 -3.06
C GLY A 214 -6.06 -6.37 -2.79
N LEU A 215 -5.81 -5.54 -1.77
CA LEU A 215 -6.68 -4.44 -1.39
C LEU A 215 -6.46 -3.21 -2.29
N ILE A 216 -7.54 -2.73 -2.88
CA ILE A 216 -7.57 -1.51 -3.69
C ILE A 216 -8.00 -0.34 -2.81
N ARG A 217 -7.21 0.73 -2.82
CA ARG A 217 -7.53 1.97 -2.08
C ARG A 217 -8.61 2.77 -2.80
N GLU A 218 -9.69 3.13 -2.10
CA GLU A 218 -10.81 3.93 -2.65
C GLU A 218 -10.83 5.39 -2.16
N GLY A 219 -9.76 5.83 -1.49
CA GLY A 219 -9.69 7.17 -0.86
C GLY A 219 -10.08 7.13 0.61
N ASN A 220 -10.01 8.27 1.32
CA ASN A 220 -10.41 8.42 2.74
C ASN A 220 -9.85 7.38 3.74
N GLY A 221 -8.78 6.67 3.39
CA GLY A 221 -8.23 5.59 4.21
C GLY A 221 -9.06 4.30 4.19
N VAL A 222 -9.94 4.13 3.20
CA VAL A 222 -10.71 2.89 2.98
C VAL A 222 -10.12 2.06 1.84
N PHE A 223 -10.28 0.75 2.01
CA PHE A 223 -9.82 -0.29 1.10
C PHE A 223 -11.00 -1.17 0.69
N ARG A 224 -11.04 -1.54 -0.59
CA ARG A 224 -11.94 -2.53 -1.16
C ARG A 224 -11.14 -3.76 -1.52
N MET A 225 -11.69 -4.94 -1.24
CA MET A 225 -11.11 -6.20 -1.74
C MET A 225 -11.45 -6.36 -3.22
N ASN A 226 -10.45 -6.69 -4.05
CA ASN A 226 -10.68 -6.97 -5.47
C ASN A 226 -11.29 -8.35 -5.71
N ASP A 227 -10.92 -9.34 -4.90
CA ASP A 227 -11.36 -10.73 -5.01
C ASP A 227 -12.46 -11.06 -3.98
N PRO A 228 -13.67 -11.46 -4.41
CA PRO A 228 -14.73 -11.93 -3.52
C PRO A 228 -14.37 -13.20 -2.73
N ASP A 229 -13.46 -14.03 -3.24
CA ASP A 229 -12.96 -15.25 -2.58
C ASP A 229 -11.72 -14.96 -1.70
N GLY A 230 -11.36 -13.69 -1.53
CA GLY A 230 -10.31 -13.30 -0.61
C GLY A 230 -10.53 -13.90 0.77
N GLU A 231 -9.49 -14.53 1.33
CA GLU A 231 -9.52 -15.07 2.68
C GLU A 231 -9.57 -13.93 3.71
N VAL A 232 -10.78 -13.39 3.88
CA VAL A 232 -11.11 -12.43 4.92
C VAL A 232 -11.91 -13.16 5.97
N ARG A 233 -11.36 -13.24 7.18
CA ARG A 233 -12.05 -13.81 8.33
C ARG A 233 -12.11 -12.79 9.45
N PHE A 234 -13.11 -12.90 10.31
CA PHE A 234 -13.13 -12.09 11.51
C PHE A 234 -12.05 -12.56 12.50
N MET A 235 -11.51 -11.60 13.23
CA MET A 235 -10.60 -11.87 14.34
C MET A 235 -11.36 -12.65 15.42
N THR A 236 -10.71 -13.70 15.91
CA THR A 236 -11.19 -14.52 17.02
C THR A 236 -10.26 -14.35 18.22
N ALA A 237 -10.69 -14.76 19.41
CA ALA A 237 -9.85 -14.71 20.61
C ALA A 237 -8.57 -15.58 20.54
N ALA A 238 -8.44 -16.43 19.51
CA ALA A 238 -7.23 -17.21 19.24
C ALA A 238 -6.17 -16.40 18.47
N ASP A 239 -6.53 -15.24 17.93
CA ASP A 239 -5.63 -14.39 17.16
C ASP A 239 -5.00 -13.33 18.07
N ASN A 240 -3.68 -13.11 17.93
CA ASN A 240 -2.90 -12.13 18.72
C ASN A 240 -3.11 -10.67 18.25
N GLY A 241 -4.37 -10.27 18.03
CA GLY A 241 -4.77 -8.90 17.75
C GLY A 241 -5.35 -8.24 19.01
N GLU A 242 -4.76 -7.12 19.41
CA GLU A 242 -5.17 -6.34 20.58
C GLU A 242 -5.73 -4.99 20.11
N ILE A 243 -6.91 -4.63 20.63
CA ILE A 243 -7.43 -3.27 20.48
C ILE A 243 -7.02 -2.43 21.66
N ARG A 244 -6.46 -1.26 21.36
CA ARG A 244 -6.15 -0.24 22.37
C ARG A 244 -7.06 0.96 22.18
N GLN A 245 -7.99 1.15 23.12
CA GLN A 245 -8.85 2.32 23.19
C GLN A 245 -8.06 3.56 23.63
N GLY A 246 -8.39 4.73 23.07
CA GLY A 246 -7.72 6.00 23.36
C GLY A 246 -6.42 6.22 22.58
N PHE A 247 -6.10 5.30 21.67
CA PHE A 247 -4.95 5.37 20.78
C PHE A 247 -5.42 5.41 19.34
N ILE A 248 -4.60 6.00 18.48
CA ILE A 248 -4.75 5.90 17.03
C ILE A 248 -3.44 5.42 16.41
N GLU A 249 -3.55 4.68 15.31
CA GLU A 249 -2.40 4.32 14.49
C GLU A 249 -1.98 5.51 13.62
N GLY A 250 -0.74 5.98 13.75
CA GLY A 250 -0.18 6.99 12.87
C GLY A 250 0.12 6.46 11.46
N SER A 251 0.49 7.36 10.57
CA SER A 251 1.06 6.97 9.28
C SER A 251 2.38 6.23 9.47
N ASN A 252 2.64 5.20 8.66
CA ASN A 252 3.95 4.52 8.62
C ASN A 252 4.94 5.21 7.67
N VAL A 253 4.63 6.42 7.18
CA VAL A 253 5.51 7.22 6.32
C VAL A 253 6.63 7.83 7.15
N ASP A 254 7.88 7.53 6.80
CA ASP A 254 9.05 8.24 7.31
C ASP A 254 9.29 9.54 6.50
N PRO A 255 9.19 10.73 7.11
CA PRO A 255 9.42 12.00 6.41
C PRO A 255 10.86 12.14 5.92
N THR A 256 11.83 11.62 6.67
CA THR A 256 13.26 11.77 6.35
C THR A 256 13.60 10.96 5.11
N GLN A 257 13.18 9.69 5.08
CA GLN A 257 13.35 8.83 3.90
C GLN A 257 12.57 9.38 2.70
N SER A 258 11.32 9.81 2.91
CA SER A 258 10.49 10.38 1.85
C SER A 258 11.15 11.62 1.22
N MET A 259 11.76 12.51 2.00
CA MET A 259 12.47 13.67 1.45
C MET A 259 13.72 13.29 0.66
N VAL A 260 14.46 12.27 1.09
CA VAL A 260 15.60 11.73 0.33
C VAL A 260 15.14 11.14 -1.00
N GLU A 261 14.06 10.37 -0.99
CA GLU A 261 13.48 9.78 -2.20
C GLU A 261 12.91 10.83 -3.15
N LEU A 262 12.28 11.88 -2.63
CA LEU A 262 11.78 13.01 -3.42
C LEU A 262 12.93 13.71 -4.15
N ASN A 263 14.05 13.95 -3.44
CA ASN A 263 15.23 14.57 -4.02
C ASN A 263 15.90 13.65 -5.05
N ALA A 264 15.96 12.34 -4.77
CA ALA A 264 16.49 11.36 -5.71
C ALA A 264 15.67 11.31 -7.00
N ALA A 265 14.33 11.30 -6.91
CA ALA A 265 13.43 11.35 -8.06
C ALA A 265 13.62 12.65 -8.87
N LEU A 266 13.73 13.80 -8.20
CA LEU A 266 13.97 15.09 -8.85
C LEU A 266 15.32 15.11 -9.61
N ARG A 267 16.40 14.66 -8.98
CA ARG A 267 17.73 14.58 -9.63
C ARG A 267 17.72 13.63 -10.83
N ALA A 268 17.02 12.49 -10.71
CA ALA A 268 16.88 11.55 -11.81
C ALA A 268 16.06 12.14 -12.97
N TYR A 269 15.00 12.88 -12.67
CA TYR A 269 14.22 13.62 -13.66
C TYR A 269 15.07 14.69 -14.38
N GLU A 270 15.81 15.52 -13.64
CA GLU A 270 16.72 16.51 -14.23
C GLU A 270 17.80 15.87 -15.11
N THR A 271 18.32 14.71 -14.69
CA THR A 271 19.31 13.96 -15.47
C THR A 271 18.72 13.50 -16.80
N ASN A 272 17.50 12.93 -16.79
CA ASN A 272 16.82 12.53 -18.01
C ASN A 272 16.48 13.74 -18.91
N GLN A 273 16.10 14.88 -18.33
CA GLN A 273 15.87 16.12 -19.08
C GLN A 273 17.14 16.60 -19.80
N ARG A 274 18.31 16.54 -19.15
CA ARG A 274 19.59 16.88 -19.77
C ARG A 274 19.92 15.93 -20.93
N ILE A 275 19.59 14.65 -20.82
CA ILE A 275 19.75 13.67 -21.91
C ILE A 275 18.89 14.06 -23.12
N VAL A 276 17.63 14.45 -22.90
CA VAL A 276 16.75 14.94 -23.97
C VAL A 276 17.32 16.19 -24.65
N GLN A 277 17.76 17.17 -23.87
CA GLN A 277 18.39 18.38 -24.39
C GLN A 277 19.68 18.09 -25.18
N TYR A 278 20.46 17.10 -24.74
CA TYR A 278 21.66 16.67 -25.46
C TYR A 278 21.29 16.05 -26.81
N TYR A 279 20.28 15.17 -26.85
CA TYR A 279 19.79 14.62 -28.11
C TYR A 279 19.27 15.71 -29.05
N ASP A 280 18.51 16.67 -28.54
CA ASP A 280 18.01 17.80 -29.31
C ASP A 280 19.15 18.64 -29.91
N LYS A 281 20.15 19.00 -29.11
CA LYS A 281 21.36 19.69 -29.60
C LYS A 281 22.14 18.89 -30.65
N THR A 282 22.22 17.57 -30.52
CA THR A 282 22.89 16.73 -31.53
C THR A 282 22.09 16.68 -32.84
N LEU A 283 20.76 16.69 -32.76
CA LEU A 283 19.89 16.77 -33.94
C LEU A 283 20.01 18.13 -34.62
N GLU A 284 19.99 19.21 -33.86
CA GLU A 284 20.18 20.57 -34.37
C GLU A 284 21.52 20.68 -35.13
N LYS A 285 22.62 20.19 -34.55
CA LYS A 285 23.93 20.15 -35.23
C LYS A 285 23.90 19.27 -36.48
N ALA A 286 23.33 18.08 -36.40
CA ALA A 286 23.24 17.18 -37.55
C ALA A 286 22.45 17.81 -38.72
N VAL A 287 21.38 18.55 -38.43
CA VAL A 287 20.57 19.22 -39.47
C VAL A 287 21.29 20.45 -40.04
N ASN A 288 21.85 21.31 -39.18
CA ASN A 288 22.39 22.60 -39.59
C ASN A 288 23.84 22.53 -40.12
N GLU A 289 24.67 21.64 -39.57
CA GLU A 289 26.10 21.59 -39.91
C GLU A 289 26.41 20.59 -41.04
N ILE A 290 25.65 19.48 -41.16
CA ILE A 290 25.88 18.47 -42.21
C ILE A 290 25.21 18.88 -43.54
N GLY A 291 24.11 19.64 -43.49
CA GLY A 291 23.39 20.14 -44.67
C GLY A 291 24.04 21.33 -45.37
N ARG A 292 25.11 21.91 -44.82
CA ARG A 292 25.79 23.08 -45.38
C ARG A 292 26.91 22.65 -46.32
N VAL A 293 26.57 22.42 -47.59
CA VAL A 293 27.54 22.38 -48.71
C VAL A 293 27.66 23.77 -49.31
#